data_AF-A0A9P4WGQ6-F1
#
_entry.id   AF-A0A9P4WGQ6-F1
#
_cell.length_a   1.000
_cell.length_b   1.000
_cell.length_c   1.000
_cell.angle_alpha   90.00
_cell.angle_beta   90.00
_cell.angle_gamma   90.00
#
_symmetry.space_group_name_H-M   'P 1'
#
loop_
_entity.id
_entity.type
_entity.pdbx_description
1 polymer ?
#
loop_
_entity_poly.entity_id
_entity_poly.type
_entity_poly.pdbx_seq_one_letter_code
_entity_poly.pdbx_strand_id
1 'polypeptide(L)'
;MMIRQAIAFAEVHKYTYDEDSTKRPSEDDPAAHRDRFVRQESQRRTFWSCFILDRILSVGESGTRLIQVKHLSNLQIPCSDENFTSGRAVRTRLFGETDEAYAKRRKEIHEQVLQQYGGHEPPQIEWEDRHDEGMLGRLILALDHFADVNEWSHNGGRRSEKPNIGPWNPETKYYQLDKRLRDIKNELPTELQLTSINTENHVYETPSTTSRTYCLIHAILQLSTAYLYLEYLPTYGFKLEKPQAPMDAPLVTEPVPADQPDYWEDRAKNCLDYVRDFSYERNRYDQWSAT
;
A
#
# COMPACT_ATOMS: atom_id res chain seq x y z
N MET A 1 17.32 16.06 -9.61
CA MET A 1 17.89 15.58 -10.90
C MET A 1 17.88 14.06 -11.01
N MET A 2 18.27 13.29 -9.98
CA MET A 2 18.35 11.83 -10.04
C MET A 2 17.01 11.07 -10.19
N ILE A 3 15.89 11.58 -9.66
CA ILE A 3 14.61 10.85 -9.69
C ILE A 3 13.89 10.93 -11.06
N ARG A 4 13.95 12.07 -11.77
CA ARG A 4 13.43 12.17 -13.15
C ARG A 4 14.21 11.25 -14.11
N GLN A 5 15.50 11.07 -13.86
CA GLN A 5 16.33 10.09 -14.58
C GLN A 5 15.89 8.67 -14.25
N ALA A 6 15.52 8.35 -13.00
CA ALA A 6 15.02 7.03 -12.63
C ALA A 6 13.68 6.67 -13.31
N ILE A 7 12.76 7.62 -13.48
CA ILE A 7 11.49 7.41 -14.21
C ILE A 7 11.77 7.16 -15.70
N ALA A 8 12.56 8.03 -16.34
CA ALA A 8 12.97 7.83 -17.72
C ALA A 8 13.74 6.51 -17.90
N PHE A 9 14.56 6.12 -16.92
CA PHE A 9 15.28 4.85 -16.93
C PHE A 9 14.31 3.66 -16.82
N ALA A 10 13.28 3.74 -15.99
CA ALA A 10 12.27 2.69 -15.85
C ALA A 10 11.43 2.50 -17.12
N GLU A 11 11.02 3.60 -17.76
CA GLU A 11 10.31 3.58 -19.04
C GLU A 11 11.22 3.06 -20.18
N VAL A 12 12.50 3.46 -20.20
CA VAL A 12 13.49 3.02 -21.22
C VAL A 12 13.92 1.56 -21.04
N HIS A 13 14.01 1.05 -19.81
CA HIS A 13 14.46 -0.31 -19.51
C HIS A 13 13.32 -1.34 -19.47
N LYS A 14 12.10 -0.96 -19.89
CA LYS A 14 10.93 -1.84 -19.97
C LYS A 14 10.62 -2.54 -18.64
N TYR A 15 10.81 -1.86 -17.51
CA TYR A 15 10.33 -2.39 -16.21
C TYR A 15 8.79 -2.61 -16.21
N THR A 16 8.12 -2.03 -17.21
CA THR A 16 6.71 -2.18 -17.57
C THR A 16 6.33 -3.55 -18.12
N TYR A 17 7.24 -4.29 -18.77
CA TYR A 17 6.86 -5.47 -19.54
C TYR A 17 7.94 -6.54 -19.59
N ASP A 18 7.55 -7.75 -19.19
CA ASP A 18 8.39 -8.94 -19.27
C ASP A 18 8.32 -9.51 -20.70
N GLU A 19 8.96 -8.83 -21.66
CA GLU A 19 8.85 -9.11 -23.12
C GLU A 19 9.15 -10.57 -23.49
N ASP A 20 10.01 -11.22 -22.72
CA ASP A 20 10.52 -12.55 -23.06
C ASP A 20 9.76 -13.70 -22.40
N SER A 21 8.82 -13.44 -21.47
CA SER A 21 7.95 -14.50 -20.90
C SER A 21 6.91 -15.05 -21.90
N THR A 22 6.68 -14.36 -23.01
CA THR A 22 5.78 -14.82 -24.10
C THR A 22 6.52 -15.55 -25.22
N LYS A 23 7.84 -15.37 -25.30
CA LYS A 23 8.67 -16.09 -26.25
C LYS A 23 8.95 -17.46 -25.65
N ARG A 24 9.03 -18.46 -26.52
CA ARG A 24 9.52 -19.77 -26.13
C ARG A 24 10.90 -19.47 -25.55
N PRO A 25 11.26 -20.00 -24.38
CA PRO A 25 12.67 -20.00 -24.04
C PRO A 25 13.36 -20.56 -25.29
N SER A 26 14.33 -19.82 -25.83
CA SER A 26 15.26 -20.45 -26.76
C SER A 26 15.82 -21.70 -26.07
N GLU A 27 16.65 -22.49 -26.73
CA GLU A 27 17.50 -23.47 -26.03
C GLU A 27 18.49 -22.81 -25.04
N ASP A 28 18.12 -21.66 -24.44
CA ASP A 28 18.80 -20.96 -23.39
C ASP A 28 18.74 -21.79 -22.11
N ASP A 29 19.91 -21.90 -21.51
CA ASP A 29 20.15 -22.49 -20.19
C ASP A 29 19.11 -21.99 -19.15
N PRO A 30 18.41 -22.88 -18.43
CA PRO A 30 17.52 -22.50 -17.32
C PRO A 30 18.17 -21.55 -16.31
N ALA A 31 19.49 -21.67 -16.10
CA ALA A 31 20.23 -20.74 -15.24
C ALA A 31 20.28 -19.33 -15.82
N ALA A 32 20.47 -19.18 -17.14
CA ALA A 32 20.45 -17.89 -17.81
C ALA A 32 19.07 -17.23 -17.76
N HIS A 33 17.99 -18.01 -17.89
CA HIS A 33 16.62 -17.51 -17.71
C HIS A 33 16.39 -16.98 -16.29
N ARG A 34 16.80 -17.76 -15.28
CA ARG A 34 16.74 -17.37 -13.86
C ARG A 34 17.52 -16.09 -13.60
N ASP A 35 18.78 -16.00 -14.03
CA ASP A 35 19.64 -14.85 -13.79
C ASP A 35 19.09 -13.58 -14.46
N ARG A 36 18.49 -13.73 -15.65
CA ARG A 36 17.80 -12.63 -16.34
C ARG A 36 16.61 -12.12 -15.55
N PHE A 37 15.74 -13.02 -15.06
CA PHE A 37 14.60 -12.66 -14.23
C PHE A 37 15.06 -11.94 -12.95
N VAL A 38 16.02 -12.51 -12.22
CA VAL A 38 16.57 -11.91 -10.98
C VAL A 38 17.12 -10.51 -11.24
N ARG A 39 17.81 -10.30 -12.37
CA ARG A 39 18.31 -8.98 -12.75
C ARG A 39 17.19 -7.97 -13.01
N GLN A 40 16.16 -8.37 -13.75
CA GLN A 40 15.00 -7.50 -14.01
C GLN A 40 14.21 -7.19 -12.73
N GLU A 41 14.01 -8.18 -11.87
CA GLU A 41 13.32 -7.96 -10.59
C GLU A 41 14.15 -7.09 -9.64
N SER A 42 15.48 -7.25 -9.62
CA SER A 42 16.38 -6.36 -8.86
C SER A 42 16.26 -4.90 -9.31
N GLN A 43 16.14 -4.68 -10.62
CA GLN A 43 15.91 -3.37 -11.20
C GLN A 43 14.53 -2.80 -10.83
N ARG A 44 13.48 -3.62 -10.91
CA ARG A 44 12.11 -3.27 -10.49
C ARG A 44 12.08 -2.87 -9.01
N ARG A 45 12.68 -3.68 -8.14
CA ARG A 45 12.82 -3.40 -6.69
C ARG A 45 13.63 -2.13 -6.43
N THR A 46 14.68 -1.86 -7.20
CA THR A 46 15.44 -0.60 -7.09
C THR A 46 14.57 0.62 -7.40
N PHE A 47 13.76 0.55 -8.47
CA PHE A 47 12.80 1.61 -8.79
C PHE A 47 11.79 1.82 -7.65
N TRP A 48 11.20 0.74 -7.14
CA TRP A 48 10.24 0.83 -6.04
C TRP A 48 10.86 1.30 -4.72
N SER A 49 12.15 1.04 -4.47
CA SER A 49 12.88 1.67 -3.37
C SER A 49 12.98 3.18 -3.54
N CYS A 50 13.22 3.68 -4.75
CA CYS A 50 13.16 5.12 -5.03
C CYS A 50 11.75 5.68 -4.80
N PHE A 51 10.70 4.95 -5.17
CA PHE A 51 9.31 5.32 -4.87
C PHE A 51 9.04 5.40 -3.37
N ILE A 52 9.49 4.41 -2.60
CA ILE A 52 9.33 4.39 -1.13
C ILE A 52 10.02 5.60 -0.51
N LEU A 53 11.27 5.89 -0.92
CA LEU A 53 12.00 7.08 -0.46
C LEU A 53 11.29 8.37 -0.85
N ASP A 54 10.79 8.49 -2.09
CA ASP A 54 10.01 9.64 -2.54
C ASP A 54 8.77 9.86 -1.65
N ARG A 55 8.03 8.80 -1.33
CA ARG A 55 6.83 8.88 -0.47
C ARG A 55 7.17 9.27 0.97
N ILE A 56 8.22 8.68 1.56
CA ILE A 56 8.64 8.99 2.93
C ILE A 56 9.16 10.42 3.05
N LEU A 57 9.90 10.91 2.05
CA LEU A 57 10.51 12.24 2.06
C LEU A 57 9.56 13.35 1.60
N SER A 58 8.44 13.03 0.97
CA SER A 58 7.44 14.01 0.50
C SER A 58 6.45 14.45 1.58
N VAL A 59 6.73 14.21 2.86
CA VAL A 59 5.88 14.65 3.97
C VAL A 59 6.12 16.15 4.24
N GLY A 60 5.10 16.98 4.05
CA GLY A 60 5.13 18.41 4.39
C GLY A 60 4.55 19.35 3.34
N GLU A 61 4.39 20.62 3.71
CA GLU A 61 3.71 21.69 2.94
C GLU A 61 4.33 21.96 1.56
N SER A 62 5.62 21.64 1.35
CA SER A 62 6.33 21.81 0.07
C SER A 62 6.68 20.48 -0.63
N GLY A 63 6.21 19.35 -0.10
CA GLY A 63 6.56 18.00 -0.56
C GLY A 63 5.93 17.68 -1.92
N THR A 64 6.53 18.15 -3.01
CA THR A 64 6.10 17.72 -4.35
C THR A 64 6.59 16.31 -4.60
N ARG A 65 5.67 15.35 -4.65
CA ARG A 65 5.94 13.97 -5.07
C ARG A 65 6.68 13.97 -6.40
N LEU A 66 7.92 13.46 -6.43
CA LEU A 66 8.72 13.49 -7.66
C LEU A 66 8.26 12.41 -8.63
N ILE A 67 7.82 11.26 -8.12
CA ILE A 67 7.27 10.16 -8.91
C ILE A 67 5.74 10.27 -8.90
N GLN A 68 5.18 10.76 -10.02
CA GLN A 68 3.74 10.90 -10.19
C GLN A 68 3.08 9.57 -10.53
N VAL A 69 1.93 9.30 -9.90
CA VAL A 69 1.16 8.05 -10.03
C VAL A 69 0.81 7.71 -11.50
N LYS A 70 0.57 8.71 -12.34
CA LYS A 70 0.27 8.51 -13.78
C LYS A 70 1.36 7.75 -14.56
N HIS A 71 2.61 7.78 -14.08
CA HIS A 71 3.71 7.05 -14.70
C HIS A 71 3.83 5.60 -14.18
N LEU A 72 3.01 5.22 -13.21
CA LEU A 72 3.11 3.94 -12.50
C LEU A 72 2.09 2.90 -12.94
N SER A 73 0.99 3.30 -13.58
CA SER A 73 -0.13 2.39 -13.89
C SER A 73 0.24 1.19 -14.79
N ASN A 74 1.36 1.29 -15.50
CA ASN A 74 1.88 0.23 -16.38
C ASN A 74 3.08 -0.53 -15.77
N LEU A 75 3.45 -0.24 -14.52
CA LEU A 75 4.57 -0.89 -13.84
C LEU A 75 4.06 -2.01 -12.94
N GLN A 76 4.72 -3.16 -13.03
CA GLN A 76 4.52 -4.28 -12.13
C GLN A 76 4.99 -3.93 -10.72
N ILE A 77 4.23 -4.29 -9.69
CA ILE A 77 4.69 -4.27 -8.31
C ILE A 77 5.76 -5.37 -8.11
N PRO A 78 6.69 -5.22 -7.14
CA PRO A 78 7.67 -6.27 -6.86
C PRO A 78 6.99 -7.60 -6.54
N CYS A 79 7.58 -8.71 -6.97
CA CYS A 79 7.11 -10.04 -6.58
C CYS A 79 7.47 -10.34 -5.12
N SER A 80 6.96 -11.45 -4.59
CA SER A 80 7.32 -11.98 -3.29
C SER A 80 8.82 -12.25 -3.15
N ASP A 81 9.33 -12.18 -1.91
CA ASP A 81 10.73 -12.51 -1.63
C ASP A 81 11.06 -13.97 -1.94
N GLU A 82 10.07 -14.87 -1.86
CA GLU A 82 10.20 -16.27 -2.25
C GLU A 82 10.43 -16.41 -3.77
N ASN A 83 9.58 -15.77 -4.58
CA ASN A 83 9.71 -15.81 -6.04
C ASN A 83 11.01 -15.13 -6.50
N PHE A 84 11.41 -14.03 -5.84
CA PHE A 84 12.69 -13.38 -6.13
C PHE A 84 13.90 -14.25 -5.78
N THR A 85 13.92 -14.86 -4.59
CA THR A 85 15.06 -15.68 -4.12
C THR A 85 15.20 -16.98 -4.91
N SER A 86 14.07 -17.63 -5.21
CA SER A 86 14.05 -18.82 -6.07
C SER A 86 14.39 -18.49 -7.54
N GLY A 87 14.18 -17.24 -7.94
CA GLY A 87 14.32 -16.78 -9.32
C GLY A 87 13.23 -17.34 -10.23
N ARG A 88 12.05 -17.62 -9.66
CA ARG A 88 10.87 -18.09 -10.36
C ARG A 88 10.23 -16.92 -11.11
N ALA A 89 10.23 -17.00 -12.43
CA ALA A 89 9.79 -15.92 -13.30
C ALA A 89 8.26 -15.78 -13.28
N VAL A 90 7.77 -14.89 -12.41
CA VAL A 90 6.34 -14.61 -12.24
C VAL A 90 5.95 -13.23 -12.73
N ARG A 91 4.75 -13.13 -13.31
CA ARG A 91 4.09 -11.85 -13.56
C ARG A 91 3.27 -11.44 -12.34
N THR A 92 3.37 -10.17 -11.98
CA THR A 92 2.67 -9.59 -10.83
C THR A 92 1.60 -8.60 -11.30
N ARG A 93 0.85 -8.03 -10.36
CA ARG A 93 -0.09 -6.95 -10.64
C ARG A 93 0.61 -5.68 -11.09
N LEU A 94 -0.10 -4.91 -11.92
CA LEU A 94 0.29 -3.53 -12.16
C LEU A 94 -0.10 -2.66 -10.96
N PHE A 95 0.62 -1.56 -10.76
CA PHE A 95 0.30 -0.64 -9.68
C PHE A 95 -1.10 -0.03 -9.85
N GLY A 96 -1.96 -0.23 -8.84
CA GLY A 96 -3.36 0.22 -8.86
C GLY A 96 -4.31 -0.67 -9.68
N GLU A 97 -3.87 -1.86 -10.11
CA GLU A 97 -4.69 -2.80 -10.87
C GLU A 97 -5.74 -3.51 -9.98
N THR A 98 -7.01 -3.33 -10.32
CA THR A 98 -8.15 -4.03 -9.69
C THR A 98 -8.12 -5.54 -9.97
N ASP A 99 -8.76 -6.35 -9.12
CA ASP A 99 -8.89 -7.80 -9.31
C ASP A 99 -9.47 -8.17 -10.69
N GLU A 100 -10.48 -7.44 -11.15
CA GLU A 100 -11.13 -7.68 -12.43
C GLU A 100 -10.19 -7.38 -13.61
N ALA A 101 -9.46 -6.26 -13.52
CA ALA A 101 -8.46 -5.88 -14.52
C ALA A 101 -7.31 -6.89 -14.59
N TYR A 102 -6.84 -7.36 -13.42
CA TYR A 102 -5.80 -8.39 -13.35
C TYR A 102 -6.26 -9.70 -14.00
N ALA A 103 -7.46 -10.17 -13.65
CA ALA A 103 -8.04 -11.37 -14.22
C ALA A 103 -8.25 -11.25 -15.74
N LYS A 104 -8.68 -10.07 -16.21
CA LYS A 104 -8.82 -9.78 -17.64
C LYS A 104 -7.48 -9.83 -18.35
N ARG A 105 -6.45 -9.16 -17.83
CA ARG A 105 -5.09 -9.14 -18.40
C ARG A 105 -4.49 -10.54 -18.51
N ARG A 106 -4.69 -11.39 -17.50
CA ARG A 106 -4.27 -12.80 -17.50
C ARG A 106 -4.89 -13.58 -18.66
N LYS A 107 -6.20 -13.42 -18.88
CA LYS A 107 -6.93 -14.07 -19.99
C LYS A 107 -6.46 -13.57 -21.35
N GLU A 108 -6.37 -12.25 -21.52
CA GLU A 108 -5.94 -11.64 -22.79
C GLU A 108 -4.54 -12.11 -23.20
N ILE A 109 -3.59 -12.16 -22.25
CA ILE A 109 -2.24 -12.65 -22.52
C ILE A 109 -2.26 -14.14 -22.85
N HIS A 110 -3.02 -14.95 -22.11
CA HIS A 110 -3.15 -16.38 -22.40
C HIS A 110 -3.69 -16.62 -23.82
N GLU A 111 -4.73 -15.88 -24.23
CA GLU A 111 -5.29 -15.95 -25.58
C GLU A 111 -4.29 -15.49 -26.65
N GLN A 112 -3.56 -14.39 -26.42
CA GLN A 112 -2.51 -13.91 -27.32
C GLN A 112 -1.41 -14.96 -27.54
N VAL A 113 -0.99 -15.62 -26.46
CA VAL A 113 0.01 -16.70 -26.54
C VAL A 113 -0.59 -17.89 -27.29
N LEU A 114 -1.81 -18.34 -27.01
CA LEU A 114 -2.44 -19.42 -27.77
C LEU A 114 -2.50 -19.13 -29.29
N GLN A 115 -2.83 -17.89 -29.66
CA GLN A 115 -2.84 -17.46 -31.06
C GLN A 115 -1.44 -17.51 -31.68
N GLN A 116 -0.41 -17.04 -30.95
CA GLN A 116 0.97 -17.05 -31.42
C GLN A 116 1.53 -18.46 -31.65
N TYR A 117 1.08 -19.46 -30.86
CA TYR A 117 1.60 -20.83 -30.92
C TYR A 117 0.79 -21.78 -31.82
N GLY A 118 -0.28 -21.30 -32.45
CA GLY A 118 -0.96 -22.00 -33.55
C GLY A 118 -1.35 -23.46 -33.24
N GLY A 119 -1.78 -23.75 -32.01
CA GLY A 119 -2.17 -25.09 -31.56
C GLY A 119 -1.06 -25.96 -30.94
N HIS A 120 0.17 -25.45 -30.83
CA HIS A 120 1.24 -26.10 -30.04
C HIS A 120 1.08 -25.75 -28.55
N GLU A 121 1.61 -26.60 -27.67
CA GLU A 121 1.62 -26.32 -26.23
C GLU A 121 2.35 -25.00 -25.95
N PRO A 122 1.65 -23.99 -25.40
CA PRO A 122 2.24 -22.68 -25.12
C PRO A 122 3.17 -22.77 -23.90
N PRO A 123 4.15 -21.84 -23.78
CA PRO A 123 4.93 -21.72 -22.56
C PRO A 123 4.01 -21.44 -21.36
N GLN A 124 4.28 -22.09 -20.23
CA GLN A 124 3.56 -21.83 -18.99
C GLN A 124 3.98 -20.46 -18.44
N ILE A 125 3.08 -19.49 -18.52
CA ILE A 125 3.27 -18.18 -17.89
C ILE A 125 2.82 -18.27 -16.45
N GLU A 126 3.75 -18.05 -15.53
CA GLU A 126 3.46 -18.02 -14.10
C GLU A 126 3.00 -16.63 -13.67
N TRP A 127 2.01 -16.62 -12.79
CA TRP A 127 1.37 -15.43 -12.26
C TRP A 127 1.37 -15.53 -10.75
N GLU A 128 1.77 -14.45 -10.08
CA GLU A 128 1.66 -14.34 -8.64
C GLU A 128 0.19 -14.14 -8.26
N ASP A 129 -0.33 -14.94 -7.33
CA ASP A 129 -1.69 -14.73 -6.83
C ASP A 129 -1.72 -13.68 -5.73
N ARG A 130 -2.92 -13.14 -5.44
CA ARG A 130 -3.12 -12.10 -4.41
C ARG A 130 -2.62 -12.51 -3.02
N HIS A 131 -2.73 -13.81 -2.71
CA HIS A 131 -2.29 -14.40 -1.45
C HIS A 131 -0.76 -14.49 -1.35
N ASP A 132 -0.08 -14.49 -2.50
CA ASP A 132 1.38 -14.55 -2.60
C ASP A 132 2.00 -13.16 -2.81
N GLU A 133 1.19 -12.09 -2.87
CA GLU A 133 1.71 -10.73 -3.02
C GLU A 133 2.67 -10.40 -1.87
N GLY A 134 3.93 -10.12 -2.24
CA GLY A 134 4.97 -9.83 -1.27
C GLY A 134 4.64 -8.63 -0.37
N MET A 135 5.17 -8.66 0.87
CA MET A 135 5.02 -7.57 1.84
C MET A 135 5.46 -6.21 1.29
N LEU A 136 6.48 -6.21 0.41
CA LEU A 136 6.95 -5.00 -0.25
C LEU A 136 5.87 -4.33 -1.09
N GLY A 137 5.06 -5.11 -1.84
CA GLY A 137 3.91 -4.60 -2.59
C GLY A 137 2.86 -3.97 -1.67
N ARG A 138 2.60 -4.61 -0.52
CA ARG A 138 1.67 -4.07 0.50
C ARG A 138 2.18 -2.78 1.14
N LEU A 139 3.48 -2.68 1.41
CA LEU A 139 4.12 -1.45 1.90
C LEU A 139 3.99 -0.31 0.87
N ILE A 140 4.21 -0.60 -0.41
CA ILE A 140 4.07 0.37 -1.50
C ILE A 140 2.64 0.93 -1.54
N LEU A 141 1.63 0.07 -1.44
CA LEU A 141 0.21 0.47 -1.42
C LEU A 141 -0.12 1.32 -0.18
N ALA A 142 0.38 0.92 0.99
CA ALA A 142 0.19 1.68 2.24
C ALA A 142 0.81 3.08 2.15
N LEU A 143 2.04 3.19 1.63
CA LEU A 143 2.74 4.46 1.44
C LEU A 143 2.08 5.37 0.40
N ASP A 144 1.55 4.81 -0.68
CA ASP A 144 0.81 5.59 -1.67
C ASP A 144 -0.45 6.19 -1.07
N HIS A 145 -1.21 5.38 -0.33
CA HIS A 145 -2.39 5.84 0.38
C HIS A 145 -2.05 6.92 1.42
N PHE A 146 -1.01 6.69 2.24
CA PHE A 146 -0.55 7.68 3.22
C PHE A 146 -0.15 8.99 2.56
N ALA A 147 0.49 8.96 1.40
CA ALA A 147 0.84 10.18 0.67
C ALA A 147 -0.41 10.96 0.22
N ASP A 148 -1.47 10.29 -0.23
CA ASP A 148 -2.74 10.96 -0.56
C ASP A 148 -3.42 11.55 0.68
N VAL A 149 -3.37 10.86 1.82
CA VAL A 149 -3.86 11.39 3.11
C VAL A 149 -3.04 12.62 3.54
N ASN A 150 -1.72 12.53 3.41
CA ASN A 150 -0.81 13.61 3.76
C ASN A 150 -1.05 14.84 2.89
N GLU A 151 -1.23 14.65 1.58
CA GLU A 151 -1.56 15.74 0.65
C GLU A 151 -2.89 16.39 1.00
N TRP A 152 -3.94 15.60 1.28
CA TRP A 152 -5.23 16.14 1.70
C TRP A 152 -5.12 16.94 3.01
N SER A 153 -4.42 16.39 4.01
CA SER A 153 -4.23 17.03 5.31
C SER A 153 -3.48 18.37 5.19
N HIS A 154 -2.40 18.43 4.41
CA HIS A 154 -1.64 19.68 4.19
C HIS A 154 -2.39 20.70 3.34
N ASN A 155 -3.25 20.26 2.42
CA ASN A 155 -4.07 21.15 1.59
C ASN A 155 -5.34 21.64 2.32
N GLY A 156 -5.30 21.67 3.65
CA GLY A 156 -6.35 22.23 4.50
C GLY A 156 -7.29 21.19 5.10
N GLY A 157 -7.13 19.89 4.82
CA GLY A 157 -7.88 18.81 5.46
C GLY A 157 -9.39 19.05 5.41
N ARG A 158 -10.06 19.03 6.57
CA ARG A 158 -11.50 19.30 6.69
C ARG A 158 -11.85 20.72 6.23
N ARG A 159 -10.94 21.70 6.34
CA ARG A 159 -11.16 23.08 5.88
C ARG A 159 -11.22 23.19 4.35
N SER A 160 -10.69 22.20 3.63
CA SER A 160 -10.78 22.12 2.17
C SER A 160 -12.11 21.54 1.68
N GLU A 161 -12.86 20.87 2.56
CA GLU A 161 -14.15 20.25 2.26
C GLU A 161 -15.29 21.29 2.25
N LYS A 162 -16.45 20.91 1.72
CA LYS A 162 -17.65 21.75 1.79
C LYS A 162 -18.00 22.06 3.24
N PRO A 163 -18.37 23.31 3.61
CA PRO A 163 -18.80 23.61 4.97
C PRO A 163 -20.00 22.74 5.38
N ASN A 164 -20.10 22.41 6.67
CA ASN A 164 -21.23 21.68 7.28
C ASN A 164 -21.37 20.20 6.92
N ILE A 165 -20.63 19.69 5.94
CA ILE A 165 -20.68 18.29 5.50
C ILE A 165 -20.00 17.37 6.53
N GLY A 166 -20.56 16.17 6.71
CA GLY A 166 -20.04 15.14 7.59
C GLY A 166 -18.98 14.26 6.92
N PRO A 167 -18.04 13.70 7.69
CA PRO A 167 -17.00 12.80 7.19
C PRO A 167 -17.54 11.47 6.63
N TRP A 168 -18.76 11.08 6.98
CA TRP A 168 -19.44 9.90 6.42
C TRP A 168 -20.01 10.13 5.02
N ASN A 169 -20.01 11.37 4.53
CA ASN A 169 -20.59 11.69 3.24
C ASN A 169 -19.64 11.32 2.09
N PRO A 170 -20.07 10.48 1.12
CA PRO A 170 -19.23 10.06 -0.01
C PRO A 170 -18.68 11.17 -0.90
N GLU A 171 -19.28 12.37 -0.85
CA GLU A 171 -18.77 13.53 -1.58
C GLU A 171 -17.46 14.08 -1.00
N THR A 172 -17.16 13.80 0.27
CA THR A 172 -15.94 14.30 0.91
C THR A 172 -14.71 13.53 0.44
N LYS A 173 -13.58 14.24 0.33
CA LYS A 173 -12.30 13.57 0.08
C LYS A 173 -11.90 12.70 1.27
N TYR A 174 -12.22 13.13 2.49
CA TYR A 174 -12.08 12.32 3.70
C TYR A 174 -12.72 10.92 3.54
N TYR A 175 -14.00 10.84 3.13
CA TYR A 175 -14.69 9.54 3.04
C TYR A 175 -14.00 8.60 2.05
N GLN A 176 -13.57 9.13 0.91
CA GLN A 176 -12.88 8.35 -0.11
C GLN A 176 -11.53 7.81 0.41
N LEU A 177 -10.79 8.62 1.16
CA LEU A 177 -9.54 8.22 1.80
C LEU A 177 -9.78 7.20 2.91
N ASP A 178 -10.72 7.44 3.83
CA ASP A 178 -11.09 6.50 4.89
C ASP A 178 -11.56 5.15 4.34
N LYS A 179 -12.39 5.17 3.30
CA LYS A 179 -12.83 3.96 2.62
C LYS A 179 -11.63 3.20 2.04
N ARG A 180 -10.76 3.87 1.29
CA ARG A 180 -9.56 3.24 0.71
C ARG A 180 -8.64 2.68 1.80
N LEU A 181 -8.48 3.37 2.93
CA LEU A 181 -7.70 2.89 4.07
C LEU A 181 -8.25 1.58 4.63
N ARG A 182 -9.58 1.52 4.84
CA ARG A 182 -10.26 0.32 5.32
C ARG A 182 -10.16 -0.82 4.32
N ASP A 183 -10.35 -0.53 3.03
CA ASP A 183 -10.21 -1.52 1.96
C ASP A 183 -8.78 -2.10 1.98
N ILE A 184 -7.73 -1.27 2.03
CA ILE A 184 -6.34 -1.75 2.11
C ILE A 184 -6.10 -2.64 3.34
N LYS A 185 -6.62 -2.25 4.52
CA LYS A 185 -6.51 -3.05 5.76
C LYS A 185 -7.21 -4.40 5.61
N ASN A 186 -8.44 -4.42 5.10
CA ASN A 186 -9.24 -5.63 4.93
C ASN A 186 -8.68 -6.58 3.88
N GLU A 187 -7.96 -6.05 2.90
CA GLU A 187 -7.35 -6.81 1.82
C GLU A 187 -5.99 -7.43 2.16
N LEU A 188 -5.42 -7.14 3.35
CA LEU A 188 -4.19 -7.77 3.80
C LEU A 188 -4.41 -9.29 3.99
N PRO A 189 -3.45 -10.14 3.57
CA PRO A 189 -3.46 -11.57 3.88
C PRO A 189 -3.58 -11.83 5.38
N THR A 190 -4.15 -12.96 5.77
CA THR A 190 -4.40 -13.33 7.18
C THR A 190 -3.15 -13.23 8.03
N GLU A 191 -2.00 -13.60 7.48
CA GLU A 191 -0.69 -13.60 8.14
C GLU A 191 -0.18 -12.16 8.38
N LEU A 192 -0.64 -11.21 7.57
CA LEU A 192 -0.25 -9.80 7.63
C LEU A 192 -1.28 -8.92 8.36
N GLN A 193 -2.43 -9.47 8.77
CA GLN A 193 -3.41 -8.75 9.57
C GLN A 193 -2.81 -8.37 10.94
N LEU A 194 -3.14 -7.18 11.45
CA LEU A 194 -2.65 -6.73 12.76
C LEU A 194 -3.38 -7.50 13.86
N THR A 195 -2.73 -8.53 14.39
CA THR A 195 -3.22 -9.32 15.53
C THR A 195 -2.06 -9.58 16.49
N SER A 196 -2.36 -9.82 17.77
CA SER A 196 -1.32 -10.15 18.75
C SER A 196 -0.48 -11.34 18.31
N ILE A 197 -1.09 -12.35 17.69
CA ILE A 197 -0.40 -13.57 17.25
C ILE A 197 0.50 -13.26 16.05
N ASN A 198 0.00 -12.52 15.05
CA ASN A 198 0.80 -12.18 13.88
C ASN A 198 1.95 -11.25 14.25
N THR A 199 1.72 -10.27 15.12
CA THR A 199 2.77 -9.41 15.64
C THR A 199 3.82 -10.24 16.37
N GLU A 200 3.41 -11.15 17.26
CA GLU A 200 4.33 -12.04 17.95
C GLU A 200 5.17 -12.87 16.98
N ASN A 201 4.55 -13.49 15.97
CA ASN A 201 5.27 -14.27 14.96
C ASN A 201 6.31 -13.42 14.21
N HIS A 202 5.95 -12.20 13.82
CA HIS A 202 6.87 -11.30 13.09
C HIS A 202 7.95 -10.67 14.00
N VAL A 203 7.71 -10.55 15.31
CA VAL A 203 8.65 -9.93 16.27
C VAL A 203 9.59 -10.98 16.88
N TYR A 204 9.13 -12.20 17.14
CA TYR A 204 9.95 -13.26 17.74
C TYR A 204 10.89 -13.94 16.75
N GLU A 205 10.60 -13.90 15.46
CA GLU A 205 11.56 -14.31 14.46
C GLU A 205 12.84 -13.46 14.52
N THR A 206 13.97 -14.04 14.16
CA THR A 206 15.26 -13.32 14.13
C THR A 206 15.10 -12.04 13.29
N PRO A 207 15.58 -10.85 13.72
CA PRO A 207 15.31 -9.58 13.05
C PRO A 207 15.53 -9.61 11.54
N SER A 208 14.44 -9.79 10.80
CA SER A 208 14.43 -10.01 9.36
C SER A 208 13.90 -8.77 8.63
N THR A 209 14.11 -8.70 7.31
CA THR A 209 13.48 -7.67 6.46
C THR A 209 11.95 -7.78 6.52
N THR A 210 11.43 -9.00 6.61
CA THR A 210 10.01 -9.35 6.82
C THR A 210 9.42 -8.65 8.05
N SER A 211 10.05 -8.83 9.22
CA SER A 211 9.62 -8.20 10.48
C SER A 211 9.53 -6.68 10.37
N ARG A 212 10.57 -6.04 9.81
CA ARG A 212 10.61 -4.58 9.63
C ARG A 212 9.53 -4.10 8.68
N THR A 213 9.30 -4.82 7.59
CA THR A 213 8.30 -4.45 6.57
C THR A 213 6.88 -4.56 7.13
N TYR A 214 6.59 -5.62 7.89
CA TYR A 214 5.33 -5.78 8.62
C TYR A 214 5.06 -4.59 9.54
N CYS A 215 6.02 -4.23 10.40
CA CYS A 215 5.88 -3.09 11.31
C CYS A 215 5.67 -1.77 10.56
N LEU A 216 6.38 -1.57 9.43
CA LEU A 216 6.24 -0.36 8.62
C LEU A 216 4.87 -0.27 7.95
N ILE A 217 4.31 -1.36 7.42
CA ILE A 217 2.95 -1.38 6.85
C ILE A 217 1.95 -0.87 7.88
N HIS A 218 1.95 -1.47 9.07
CA HIS A 218 0.99 -1.11 10.11
C HIS A 218 1.22 0.29 10.67
N ALA A 219 2.48 0.71 10.84
CA ALA A 219 2.79 2.08 11.25
C ALA A 219 2.26 3.11 10.24
N ILE A 220 2.43 2.89 8.94
CA ILE A 220 1.98 3.81 7.88
C ILE A 220 0.45 3.82 7.75
N LEU A 221 -0.20 2.65 7.74
CA LEU A 221 -1.66 2.56 7.72
C LEU A 221 -2.28 3.23 8.95
N GLN A 222 -1.59 3.16 10.08
CA GLN A 222 -2.06 3.87 11.24
C GLN A 222 -1.80 5.38 11.19
N LEU A 223 -0.62 5.83 10.76
CA LEU A 223 -0.40 7.26 10.57
C LEU A 223 -1.47 7.86 9.66
N SER A 224 -1.88 7.14 8.62
CA SER A 224 -3.02 7.48 7.77
C SER A 224 -4.33 7.61 8.58
N THR A 225 -4.61 6.65 9.46
CA THR A 225 -5.79 6.67 10.36
C THR A 225 -5.77 7.90 11.27
N ALA A 226 -4.63 8.18 11.92
CA ALA A 226 -4.47 9.28 12.85
C ALA A 226 -4.64 10.64 12.16
N TYR A 227 -4.01 10.83 11.00
CA TYR A 227 -4.12 12.08 10.22
C TYR A 227 -5.56 12.35 9.78
N LEU A 228 -6.28 11.32 9.33
CA LEU A 228 -7.68 11.45 8.96
C LEU A 228 -8.53 11.80 10.19
N TYR A 229 -8.47 10.98 11.24
CA TYR A 229 -9.45 11.05 12.33
C TYR A 229 -9.25 12.28 13.23
N LEU A 230 -8.00 12.67 13.49
CA LEU A 230 -7.71 13.85 14.31
C LEU A 230 -8.28 15.14 13.70
N GLU A 231 -8.40 15.21 12.37
CA GLU A 231 -8.95 16.37 11.67
C GLU A 231 -10.44 16.62 11.99
N TYR A 232 -11.15 15.57 12.38
CA TYR A 232 -12.57 15.60 12.76
C TYR A 232 -12.82 15.36 14.25
N LEU A 233 -11.78 15.21 15.06
CA LEU A 233 -11.92 15.14 16.51
C LEU A 233 -11.74 16.53 17.14
N PRO A 234 -12.41 16.83 18.27
CA PRO A 234 -12.25 18.10 18.95
C PRO A 234 -10.80 18.28 19.45
N THR A 235 -10.18 19.42 19.17
CA THR A 235 -8.81 19.77 19.61
C THR A 235 -8.62 19.62 21.13
N TYR A 236 -9.68 19.86 21.91
CA TYR A 236 -9.69 19.77 23.37
C TYR A 236 -10.71 18.74 23.87
N GLY A 237 -10.67 17.53 23.31
CA GLY A 237 -11.62 16.46 23.63
C GLY A 237 -11.63 16.00 25.10
N PHE A 238 -10.56 16.23 25.87
CA PHE A 238 -10.44 15.78 27.27
C PHE A 238 -11.44 16.43 28.25
N LYS A 239 -12.12 17.51 27.85
CA LYS A 239 -13.17 18.14 28.66
C LYS A 239 -14.58 17.66 28.33
N LEU A 240 -14.71 16.79 27.33
CA LEU A 240 -15.99 16.30 26.85
C LEU A 240 -16.32 15.00 27.55
N GLU A 241 -17.58 14.82 27.92
CA GLU A 241 -18.05 13.55 28.50
C GLU A 241 -18.00 12.41 27.49
N LYS A 242 -18.15 12.73 26.20
CA LYS A 242 -18.07 11.77 25.10
C LYS A 242 -17.48 12.37 23.82
N PRO A 243 -16.88 11.55 22.93
CA PRO A 243 -16.50 11.95 21.59
C PRO A 243 -17.66 12.56 20.81
N GLN A 244 -17.40 13.65 20.08
CA GLN A 244 -18.39 14.35 19.27
C GLN A 244 -17.71 15.07 18.09
N ALA A 245 -18.52 15.68 17.24
CA ALA A 245 -18.07 16.47 16.09
C ALA A 245 -17.11 17.62 16.48
N PRO A 246 -16.33 18.15 15.52
CA PRO A 246 -15.45 19.30 15.74
C PRO A 246 -16.16 20.49 16.35
N MET A 247 -15.50 21.13 17.31
CA MET A 247 -16.00 22.32 18.01
C MET A 247 -15.49 23.64 17.42
N ASP A 248 -14.48 23.56 16.56
CA ASP A 248 -13.91 24.67 15.81
C ASP A 248 -14.41 24.64 14.37
N ALA A 249 -14.54 25.82 13.74
CA ALA A 249 -14.96 25.89 12.34
C ALA A 249 -13.93 25.20 11.41
N PRO A 250 -14.36 24.54 10.32
CA PRO A 250 -15.73 24.40 9.85
C PRO A 250 -16.53 23.33 10.60
N LEU A 251 -17.66 23.74 11.20
CA LEU A 251 -18.49 22.83 11.97
C LEU A 251 -19.13 21.78 11.06
N VAL A 252 -19.44 20.60 11.62
CA VAL A 252 -20.24 19.55 10.98
C VAL A 252 -21.66 19.68 11.51
N THR A 253 -22.61 20.03 10.65
CA THR A 253 -24.04 20.13 11.02
C THR A 253 -24.91 19.12 10.29
N GLU A 254 -24.37 18.42 9.29
CA GLU A 254 -24.99 17.21 8.75
C GLU A 254 -25.28 16.23 9.90
N PRO A 255 -26.49 15.64 9.97
CA PRO A 255 -26.81 14.66 10.99
C PRO A 255 -26.02 13.38 10.75
N VAL A 256 -25.61 12.73 11.84
CA VAL A 256 -24.99 11.40 11.80
C VAL A 256 -25.96 10.41 11.14
N PRO A 257 -25.48 9.51 10.25
CA PRO A 257 -26.33 8.51 9.62
C PRO A 257 -27.04 7.63 10.66
N ALA A 258 -28.32 7.33 10.42
CA ALA A 258 -29.14 6.57 11.37
C ALA A 258 -28.64 5.13 11.59
N ASP A 259 -27.91 4.57 10.63
CA ASP A 259 -27.24 3.27 10.69
C ASP A 259 -25.93 3.29 11.50
N GLN A 260 -25.41 4.48 11.85
CA GLN A 260 -24.14 4.65 12.55
C GLN A 260 -24.27 5.67 13.70
N PRO A 261 -25.16 5.44 14.69
CA PRO A 261 -25.41 6.40 15.76
C PRO A 261 -24.16 6.73 16.59
N ASP A 262 -23.23 5.78 16.71
CA ASP A 262 -22.03 5.88 17.54
C ASP A 262 -20.78 6.30 16.74
N TYR A 263 -20.97 6.90 15.54
CA TYR A 263 -19.88 7.24 14.61
C TYR A 263 -18.68 7.93 15.28
N TRP A 264 -18.93 8.96 16.10
CA TRP A 264 -17.86 9.73 16.75
C TRP A 264 -17.10 8.90 17.80
N GLU A 265 -17.81 8.03 18.52
CA GLU A 265 -17.23 7.15 19.52
C GLU A 265 -16.38 6.07 18.85
N ASP A 266 -16.88 5.45 17.79
CA ASP A 266 -16.16 4.47 16.98
C ASP A 266 -14.90 5.06 16.36
N ARG A 267 -14.97 6.27 15.80
CA ARG A 267 -13.79 6.94 15.23
C ARG A 267 -12.76 7.32 16.29
N ALA A 268 -13.19 7.84 17.43
CA ALA A 268 -12.29 8.15 18.54
C ALA A 268 -11.62 6.89 19.09
N LYS A 269 -12.39 5.81 19.28
CA LYS A 269 -11.88 4.52 19.72
C LYS A 269 -10.86 3.95 18.74
N ASN A 270 -11.17 3.91 17.46
CA ASN A 270 -10.23 3.44 16.42
C ASN A 270 -8.94 4.29 16.36
N CYS A 271 -9.00 5.59 16.68
CA CYS A 271 -7.82 6.43 16.79
C CYS A 271 -6.98 6.11 18.05
N LEU A 272 -7.64 5.88 19.19
CA LEU A 272 -7.02 5.77 20.52
C LEU A 272 -6.59 4.36 20.90
N ASP A 273 -7.35 3.33 20.53
CA ASP A 273 -6.99 1.92 20.77
C ASP A 273 -5.60 1.62 20.21
N TYR A 274 -5.21 2.29 19.13
CA TYR A 274 -3.85 2.19 18.60
C TYR A 274 -2.76 2.81 19.48
N VAL A 275 -3.00 3.99 20.09
CA VAL A 275 -2.00 4.60 20.97
C VAL A 275 -1.67 3.62 22.10
N ARG A 276 -2.67 2.86 22.56
CA ARG A 276 -2.49 1.77 23.51
C ARG A 276 -1.70 0.61 22.91
N ASP A 277 -2.11 0.10 21.74
CA ASP A 277 -1.51 -1.11 21.16
C ASP A 277 -0.03 -0.90 20.77
N PHE A 278 0.32 0.24 20.15
CA PHE A 278 1.70 0.57 19.80
C PHE A 278 2.57 0.91 21.04
N SER A 279 2.00 1.58 22.04
CA SER A 279 2.73 1.86 23.30
C SER A 279 2.98 0.59 24.10
N TYR A 280 2.05 -0.37 24.06
CA TYR A 280 2.21 -1.68 24.68
C TYR A 280 3.31 -2.48 23.99
N GLU A 281 3.33 -2.51 22.65
CA GLU A 281 4.40 -3.15 21.87
C GLU A 281 5.77 -2.50 22.11
N ARG A 282 5.85 -1.16 22.16
CA ARG A 282 7.11 -0.43 22.42
C ARG A 282 7.64 -0.66 23.83
N ASN A 283 6.80 -0.53 24.85
CA ASN A 283 7.21 -0.74 26.23
C ASN A 283 7.68 -2.18 26.47
N ARG A 284 7.09 -3.14 25.75
CA ARG A 284 7.55 -4.54 25.76
C ARG A 284 8.91 -4.68 25.08
N TYR A 285 9.15 -4.04 23.93
CA TYR A 285 10.47 -4.06 23.29
C TYR A 285 11.57 -3.42 24.17
N ASP A 286 11.27 -2.27 24.81
CA ASP A 286 12.21 -1.58 25.69
C ASP A 286 12.60 -2.42 26.92
N GLN A 287 11.64 -3.14 27.51
CA GLN A 287 11.89 -4.08 28.62
C GLN A 287 12.83 -5.23 28.23
N TRP A 288 12.88 -5.60 26.95
CA TRP A 288 13.65 -6.75 26.46
C TRP A 288 15.05 -6.35 25.95
N SER A 289 15.19 -5.11 25.47
CA SER A 289 16.51 -4.54 25.12
C SER A 289 17.38 -4.21 26.34
N ALA A 290 16.79 -4.22 27.54
CA ALA A 290 17.44 -3.94 28.81
C ALA A 290 17.93 -5.19 29.57
N THR A 291 17.76 -6.38 29.00
CA THR A 291 18.24 -7.69 29.51
C THR A 291 19.22 -8.31 28.55
#